data_AF-A0A2N1M8A1-F1
#
_entry.id   AF-A0A2N1M8A1-F1
#
_cell.length_a   1.000
_cell.length_b   1.000
_cell.length_c   1.000
_cell.angle_alpha   90.00
_cell.angle_beta   90.00
_cell.angle_gamma   90.00
#
_symmetry.space_group_name_H-M   'P 1'
#
loop_
_entity.id
_entity.type
_entity.pdbx_description
1 polymer ?
#
loop_
_entity_poly.entity_id
_entity_poly.type
_entity_poly.pdbx_seq_one_letter_code
_entity_poly.pdbx_strand_id
1 'polypeptide(L)'
;MPLNNYRNLISFIDFNHDIVRRRHQRNMNRRIRCRIINRTYRRHISTNNANTFSNLITQLPLQITNDPFTNQLFNGEFNEKDSKL
;
A
#
# COMPACT_ATOMS: atom_id res chain seq x y z
N MET A 1 54.80 -2.27 -31.03
CA MET A 1 53.56 -3.02 -30.75
C MET A 1 52.77 -2.33 -29.61
N PRO A 2 51.82 -1.42 -29.89
CA PRO A 2 51.07 -0.69 -28.85
C PRO A 2 49.58 -1.10 -28.71
N LEU A 3 49.07 -1.99 -29.57
CA LEU A 3 47.64 -2.37 -29.65
C LEU A 3 47.06 -3.00 -28.38
N ASN A 4 47.89 -3.66 -27.56
CA ASN A 4 47.43 -4.29 -26.32
C ASN A 4 47.06 -3.28 -25.23
N ASN A 5 47.67 -2.09 -25.23
CA ASN A 5 47.39 -1.07 -24.21
C ASN A 5 45.98 -0.47 -24.37
N TYR A 6 45.54 -0.26 -25.61
CA TYR A 6 44.21 0.27 -25.89
C TYR A 6 43.09 -0.73 -25.61
N ARG A 7 43.31 -2.03 -25.88
CA ARG A 7 42.36 -3.09 -25.52
C ARG A 7 42.15 -3.20 -24.01
N ASN A 8 43.22 -3.06 -23.23
CA ASN A 8 43.15 -3.09 -21.76
C ASN A 8 42.42 -1.87 -21.18
N LEU A 9 42.57 -0.69 -21.81
CA LEU A 9 41.85 0.51 -21.38
C LEU A 9 40.35 0.40 -21.67
N ILE A 10 39.98 -0.10 -22.86
CA ILE A 10 38.57 -0.31 -23.23
C ILE A 10 37.90 -1.30 -22.28
N SER A 11 38.53 -2.44 -22.00
CA SER A 11 37.97 -3.44 -21.08
C SER A 11 37.81 -2.90 -19.65
N PHE A 12 38.72 -2.05 -19.20
CA PHE A 12 38.60 -1.38 -17.90
C PHE A 12 37.41 -0.40 -17.87
N ILE A 13 37.20 0.38 -18.92
CA ILE A 13 36.06 1.31 -19.03
C ILE A 13 34.74 0.52 -19.05
N ASP A 14 34.66 -0.54 -19.84
CA ASP A 14 33.48 -1.39 -19.94
C ASP A 14 33.13 -2.04 -18.60
N PHE A 15 34.14 -2.51 -17.86
CA PHE A 15 33.96 -3.08 -16.53
C PHE A 15 33.40 -2.06 -15.53
N ASN A 16 33.95 -0.85 -15.51
CA ASN A 16 33.47 0.22 -14.63
C ASN A 16 32.04 0.65 -14.99
N HIS A 17 31.75 0.76 -16.29
CA HIS A 17 30.42 1.09 -16.76
C HIS A 17 29.39 0.02 -16.36
N ASP A 18 29.76 -1.25 -16.45
CA ASP A 18 28.90 -2.36 -16.03
C ASP A 18 28.66 -2.39 -14.51
N ILE A 19 29.65 -2.03 -13.69
CA ILE A 19 29.46 -1.88 -12.23
C ILE A 19 28.41 -0.80 -11.94
N VAL A 20 28.52 0.37 -12.58
CA VAL A 20 27.59 1.49 -12.40
C VAL A 20 26.19 1.09 -12.83
N ARG A 21 26.06 0.44 -14.00
CA ARG A 21 24.78 -0.09 -14.52
C ARG A 21 24.13 -1.07 -13.54
N ARG A 22 24.89 -2.06 -13.05
CA ARG A 22 24.39 -3.04 -12.06
C ARG A 22 23.93 -2.37 -10.77
N ARG A 23 24.66 -1.37 -10.27
CA ARG A 23 24.28 -0.60 -9.07
C ARG A 23 22.98 0.16 -9.29
N HIS A 24 22.83 0.84 -10.42
CA HIS A 24 21.60 1.55 -10.76
C HIS A 24 20.40 0.60 -10.82
N GLN A 25 20.56 -0.54 -11.48
CA GLN A 25 19.49 -1.52 -11.61
C GLN A 25 19.07 -2.14 -10.27
N ARG A 26 20.02 -2.43 -9.37
CA ARG A 26 19.72 -2.86 -7.99
C ARG A 26 18.90 -1.81 -7.24
N ASN A 27 19.26 -0.54 -7.35
CA ASN A 27 18.53 0.55 -6.70
C ASN A 27 17.11 0.71 -7.26
N MET A 28 16.94 0.61 -8.57
CA MET A 28 15.64 0.64 -9.23
C MET A 28 14.75 -0.53 -8.78
N ASN A 29 15.30 -1.75 -8.77
CA ASN A 29 14.57 -2.93 -8.30
C ASN A 29 14.14 -2.80 -6.83
N ARG A 30 15.00 -2.24 -5.97
CA ARG A 30 14.64 -1.93 -4.58
C ARG A 30 13.48 -0.95 -4.49
N ARG A 31 13.52 0.15 -5.27
CA ARG A 31 12.44 1.15 -5.30
C ARG A 31 11.11 0.56 -5.78
N ILE A 32 11.14 -0.24 -6.83
CA ILE A 32 9.95 -0.92 -7.37
C ILE A 32 9.37 -1.87 -6.31
N ARG A 33 10.22 -2.69 -5.66
CA ARG A 33 9.79 -3.60 -4.60
C ARG A 33 9.13 -2.85 -3.44
N CYS A 34 9.73 -1.75 -2.96
CA CYS A 34 9.13 -0.92 -1.91
C CYS A 34 7.78 -0.33 -2.32
N ARG A 35 7.63 0.13 -3.58
CA ARG A 35 6.33 0.62 -4.08
C ARG A 35 5.26 -0.47 -4.08
N ILE A 36 5.61 -1.69 -4.51
CA ILE A 36 4.69 -2.83 -4.51
C ILE A 36 4.25 -3.15 -3.08
N ILE A 37 5.20 -3.29 -2.16
CA ILE A 37 4.93 -3.59 -0.74
C ILE A 37 4.05 -2.49 -0.10
N ASN A 38 4.39 -1.22 -0.32
CA ASN A 38 3.59 -0.11 0.23
C ASN A 38 2.18 -0.07 -0.36
N ARG A 39 2.02 -0.43 -1.64
CA ARG A 39 0.72 -0.48 -2.31
C ARG A 39 -0.13 -1.64 -1.78
N THR A 40 0.44 -2.83 -1.59
CA THR A 40 -0.29 -3.96 -1.00
C THR A 40 -0.64 -3.65 0.46
N TYR A 41 0.30 -3.16 1.26
CA TYR A 41 0.04 -2.82 2.66
C TYR A 41 -1.11 -1.81 2.82
N ARG A 42 -1.13 -0.71 2.05
CA ARG A 42 -2.23 0.26 2.07
C ARG A 42 -3.58 -0.35 1.64
N ARG A 43 -3.58 -1.23 0.64
CA ARG A 43 -4.80 -1.92 0.21
C ARG A 43 -5.34 -2.85 1.29
N HIS A 44 -4.48 -3.62 1.95
CA HIS A 44 -4.88 -4.53 3.02
C HIS A 44 -5.45 -3.79 4.24
N ILE A 45 -4.89 -2.63 4.60
CA ILE A 45 -5.47 -1.80 5.68
C ILE A 45 -6.88 -1.34 5.31
N SER A 46 -7.08 -0.87 4.07
CA SER A 46 -8.40 -0.39 3.62
C SER A 46 -9.46 -1.50 3.63
N THR A 47 -9.10 -2.71 3.21
CA THR A 47 -10.06 -3.84 3.16
C THR A 47 -10.33 -4.41 4.55
N ASN A 48 -9.31 -4.51 5.40
CA ASN A 48 -9.48 -5.06 6.73
C ASN A 48 -10.40 -4.16 7.58
N ASN A 49 -10.23 -2.84 7.50
CA ASN A 49 -11.02 -1.91 8.32
C ASN A 49 -12.50 -1.83 7.92
N ALA A 50 -12.82 -1.91 6.61
CA ALA A 50 -14.20 -1.91 6.14
C ALA A 50 -14.93 -3.22 6.50
N ASN A 51 -14.21 -4.34 6.38
CA ASN A 51 -14.77 -5.66 6.67
C ASN A 51 -14.93 -5.90 8.17
N THR A 52 -14.02 -5.40 9.02
CA THR A 52 -14.15 -5.55 10.48
C THR A 52 -15.33 -4.78 11.02
N PHE A 53 -15.56 -3.54 10.58
CA PHE A 53 -16.71 -2.76 11.03
C PHE A 53 -18.04 -3.39 10.62
N SER A 54 -18.14 -3.83 9.36
CA SER A 54 -19.32 -4.54 8.87
C SER A 54 -19.59 -5.83 9.66
N ASN A 55 -18.54 -6.61 9.93
CA ASN A 55 -18.66 -7.83 10.74
C ASN A 55 -19.13 -7.53 12.17
N LEU A 56 -18.64 -6.46 12.81
CA LEU A 56 -19.09 -6.07 14.15
C LEU A 56 -20.59 -5.73 14.17
N ILE A 57 -21.09 -5.00 13.17
CA ILE A 57 -22.52 -4.68 13.06
C ILE A 57 -23.36 -5.96 12.91
N THR A 58 -22.92 -6.91 12.08
CA THR A 58 -23.66 -8.18 11.91
C THR A 58 -23.71 -9.08 13.15
N GLN A 59 -22.81 -8.87 14.11
CA GLN A 59 -22.77 -9.63 15.37
C GLN A 59 -23.60 -8.99 16.48
N LEU A 60 -24.17 -7.80 16.27
CA LEU A 60 -25.03 -7.17 17.25
C LEU A 60 -26.42 -7.85 17.28
N PRO A 61 -27.03 -8.05 18.46
CA PRO A 61 -28.40 -8.53 18.58
C PRO A 61 -29.38 -7.70 17.76
N LEU A 62 -30.34 -8.35 17.10
CA LEU A 62 -31.38 -7.72 16.28
C LEU A 62 -32.18 -6.63 17.02
N GLN A 63 -32.29 -6.73 18.33
CA GLN A 63 -32.95 -5.72 19.17
C GLN A 63 -32.16 -4.39 19.20
N ILE A 64 -30.83 -4.47 19.13
CA ILE A 64 -29.94 -3.31 19.11
C ILE A 64 -29.87 -2.71 17.71
N THR A 65 -29.96 -3.50 16.64
CA THR A 65 -29.91 -2.98 15.26
C THR A 65 -31.25 -2.47 14.73
N ASN A 66 -32.37 -2.91 15.30
CA ASN A 66 -33.71 -2.47 14.89
C ASN A 66 -34.29 -1.33 15.76
N ASP A 67 -33.59 -0.91 16.80
CA ASP A 67 -33.99 0.26 17.60
C ASP A 67 -33.98 1.53 16.71
N PRO A 68 -35.01 2.40 16.75
CA PRO A 68 -35.10 3.55 15.86
C PRO A 68 -33.88 4.47 15.92
N PHE A 69 -33.30 4.66 17.11
CA PHE A 69 -32.12 5.50 17.30
C PHE A 69 -30.87 4.87 16.66
N THR A 70 -30.66 3.57 16.86
CA THR A 70 -29.52 2.87 16.25
C THR A 70 -29.67 2.70 14.73
N ASN A 71 -30.89 2.48 14.23
CA ASN A 71 -31.15 2.40 12.80
C ASN A 71 -30.81 3.72 12.10
N GLN A 72 -31.16 4.86 12.70
CA GLN A 72 -30.76 6.17 12.21
C GLN A 72 -29.24 6.39 12.28
N LEU A 73 -28.60 5.93 13.36
CA LEU A 73 -27.15 6.03 13.57
C LEU A 73 -26.34 5.24 12.54
N PHE A 74 -26.78 4.03 12.17
CA PHE A 74 -26.07 3.16 11.22
C PHE A 74 -26.44 3.44 9.75
N ASN A 75 -27.66 3.91 9.46
CA ASN A 75 -28.10 4.19 8.09
C ASN A 75 -27.84 5.64 7.65
N GLY A 76 -27.29 6.49 8.54
CA GLY A 76 -26.90 7.86 8.22
C GLY A 76 -28.07 8.86 8.20
N GLU A 77 -29.23 8.50 8.75
CA GLU A 77 -30.43 9.34 8.85
C GLU A 77 -30.55 10.03 10.21
N PHE A 78 -29.44 10.19 10.94
CA PHE A 78 -29.43 10.82 12.25
C PHE A 78 -29.81 12.30 12.15
N ASN A 79 -31.08 12.61 12.45
CA ASN A 79 -31.58 13.96 12.56
C ASN A 79 -31.34 14.46 13.99
N GLU A 80 -30.39 15.39 14.15
CA GLU A 80 -29.97 16.00 15.42
C GLU A 80 -31.13 16.56 16.28
N LYS A 81 -32.31 16.77 15.67
CA LYS A 81 -33.52 17.30 16.30
C LYS A 81 -34.23 16.33 17.24
N ASP A 82 -33.95 15.04 17.18
CA ASP A 82 -34.63 14.02 17.99
C ASP A 82 -33.91 13.75 19.34
N SER A 83 -32.80 14.44 19.61
CA SER A 83 -31.94 14.23 20.78
C SER A 83 -32.39 14.96 22.07
N LYS A 84 -33.55 15.63 22.07
CA LYS A 84 -34.08 16.34 23.24
C LYS A 84 -35.35 15.66 23.76
N LEU A 85 -35.16 14.66 24.61
CA LEU A 85 -36.14 14.18 25.58
C LEU A 85 -35.49 14.15 26.96
#